data_AF-A0A8D0A6J3-F1
#
_entry.id   AF-A0A8D0A6J3-F1
#
_cell.length_a   1.000
_cell.length_b   1.000
_cell.length_c   1.000
_cell.angle_alpha   90.00
_cell.angle_beta   90.00
_cell.angle_gamma   90.00
#
_symmetry.space_group_name_H-M   'P 1'
#
loop_
_entity.id
_entity.type
_entity.pdbx_description
1 polymer ?
#
loop_
_entity_poly.entity_id
_entity_poly.type
_entity_poly.pdbx_seq_one_letter_code
_entity_poly.pdbx_strand_id
1 'polypeptide(L)'
;MGSGESTTRKVSFGVDDEDRVRILRGVKLSEDVLQRMRGVANIAPERTSPSTSSPQKDTGASRSPSSSSRPQQSTQHQAQPSTQSGSSKPASDAKEEQRSYERQQAVLKEELAKVAQREREAAREEMTKAVTRERQHKRQEAENAKQLAQQLQKKDAQLKALDAFYKEQLAQLENRTLERYEQSKDEFHQAASKTEENVRSRNTDPVCPGLQAQILSCYRENRDQTLTCSGLAKEYMQCINAAKKNLLVNHG
;
A
#
# COMPACT_ATOMS: atom_id res chain seq x y z
N MET A 1 45.78 -4.63 -21.87
CA MET A 1 45.03 -5.46 -20.89
C MET A 1 44.57 -4.54 -19.77
N GLY A 2 43.28 -4.52 -19.44
CA GLY A 2 42.77 -3.69 -18.34
C GLY A 2 41.26 -3.46 -18.42
N SER A 3 40.47 -4.53 -18.44
CA SER A 3 39.02 -4.46 -18.24
C SER A 3 38.74 -4.16 -16.77
N GLY A 4 38.37 -2.92 -16.45
CA GLY A 4 37.82 -2.56 -15.14
C GLY A 4 36.33 -2.83 -15.13
N GLU A 5 35.92 -3.98 -14.61
CA GLU A 5 34.51 -4.32 -14.39
C GLU A 5 33.90 -3.36 -13.36
N SER A 6 33.01 -2.48 -13.82
CA SER A 6 32.26 -1.56 -12.97
C SER A 6 31.11 -2.34 -12.31
N THR A 7 31.40 -2.97 -11.16
CA THR A 7 30.37 -3.65 -10.36
C THR A 7 29.39 -2.62 -9.78
N THR A 8 28.15 -2.63 -10.26
CA THR A 8 27.07 -1.82 -9.68
C THR A 8 26.78 -2.33 -8.26
N ARG A 9 27.09 -1.52 -7.24
CA ARG A 9 26.81 -1.87 -5.84
C ARG A 9 25.30 -2.01 -5.66
N LYS A 10 24.81 -3.23 -5.42
CA LYS A 10 23.40 -3.48 -5.12
C LYS A 10 23.03 -2.80 -3.80
N VAL A 11 22.13 -1.83 -3.87
CA VAL A 11 21.58 -1.13 -2.71
C VAL A 11 20.22 -1.76 -2.40
N SER A 12 20.08 -2.31 -1.18
CA SER A 12 18.81 -2.85 -0.68
C SER A 12 18.14 -1.83 0.22
N PHE A 13 16.86 -1.55 -0.03
CA PHE A 13 16.04 -0.64 0.76
C PHE A 13 15.30 -1.43 1.83
N GLY A 14 15.45 -1.03 3.10
CA GLY A 14 14.62 -1.51 4.21
C GLY A 14 13.69 -0.39 4.67
N VAL A 15 12.42 -0.69 4.87
CA VAL A 15 11.44 0.24 5.46
C VAL A 15 11.44 0.00 6.98
N ASP A 16 11.57 1.07 7.76
CA ASP A 16 11.51 1.06 9.23
C ASP A 16 10.05 1.04 9.73
N ASP A 17 9.81 0.78 11.02
CA ASP A 17 8.45 0.72 11.62
C ASP A 17 7.63 2.02 11.51
N GLU A 18 8.28 3.13 11.15
CA GLU A 18 7.66 4.43 10.87
C GLU A 18 7.53 4.74 9.36
N ASP A 19 7.55 3.71 8.51
CA ASP A 19 7.49 3.80 7.03
C ASP A 19 8.62 4.63 6.38
N ARG A 20 9.73 4.85 7.10
CA ARG A 20 10.89 5.60 6.57
C ARG A 20 11.87 4.66 5.86
N VAL A 21 12.22 4.98 4.61
CA VAL A 21 13.19 4.21 3.82
C VAL A 21 14.61 4.43 4.34
N ARG A 22 15.26 3.36 4.84
CA ARG A 22 16.67 3.36 5.23
C ARG A 22 17.52 2.66 4.18
N ILE A 23 18.58 3.34 3.73
CA ILE A 23 19.58 2.81 2.80
C ILE A 23 20.62 2.03 3.61
N LEU A 24 20.50 0.71 3.66
CA LEU A 24 21.41 -0.15 4.42
C LEU A 24 22.41 -0.82 3.49
N ARG A 25 23.71 -0.66 3.80
CA ARG A 25 24.80 -1.44 3.17
C ARG A 25 24.74 -2.90 3.61
N GLY A 26 23.91 -3.68 2.93
CA GLY A 26 24.18 -5.08 2.57
C GLY A 26 24.30 -6.15 3.66
N VAL A 27 23.91 -5.92 4.90
CA VAL A 27 23.79 -6.99 5.92
C VAL A 27 22.48 -6.84 6.68
N LYS A 28 21.56 -7.79 6.49
CA LYS A 28 20.28 -7.85 7.23
C LYS A 28 20.55 -8.47 8.60
N LEU A 29 20.66 -7.64 9.62
CA LEU A 29 20.75 -8.09 11.01
C LEU A 29 19.35 -8.41 11.53
N SER A 30 19.21 -9.45 12.34
CA SER A 30 17.96 -9.77 13.03
C SER A 30 17.62 -8.71 14.09
N GLU A 31 16.33 -8.51 14.34
CA GLU A 31 15.77 -7.63 15.40
C GLU A 31 16.57 -7.75 16.72
N ASP A 32 16.83 -9.00 17.11
CA ASP A 32 17.50 -9.37 18.36
C ASP A 32 18.98 -8.93 18.42
N VAL A 33 19.66 -8.84 17.26
CA VAL A 33 21.04 -8.34 17.16
C VAL A 33 21.06 -6.81 17.20
N LEU A 34 20.10 -6.15 16.56
CA LEU A 34 19.93 -4.70 16.61
C LEU A 34 19.60 -4.22 18.02
N GLN A 35 18.74 -4.94 18.74
CA GLN A 35 18.35 -4.62 20.11
C GLN A 35 19.54 -4.72 21.07
N ARG A 36 20.38 -5.77 20.91
CA ARG A 36 21.63 -5.91 21.67
C ARG A 36 22.60 -4.77 21.41
N MET A 37 22.80 -4.37 20.15
CA MET A 37 23.69 -3.25 19.80
C MET A 37 23.19 -1.90 20.32
N ARG A 38 21.87 -1.68 20.39
CA ARG A 38 21.28 -0.48 21.02
C ARG A 38 21.42 -0.51 22.55
N GLY A 39 21.40 -1.69 23.17
CA GLY A 39 21.55 -1.88 24.62
C GLY A 39 22.95 -1.61 25.19
N VAL A 40 24.00 -1.54 24.35
CA VAL A 40 25.38 -1.25 24.82
C VAL A 40 25.63 0.26 24.98
N ALA A 41 24.82 1.12 24.37
CA ALA A 41 25.06 2.57 24.32
C ALA A 41 24.40 3.38 25.45
N ASN A 42 23.66 2.76 26.38
CA ASN A 42 23.00 3.46 27.48
C ASN A 42 23.19 2.72 28.80
N ILE A 43 24.35 2.92 29.44
CA ILE A 43 24.51 2.68 30.87
C ILE A 43 25.15 3.92 31.50
N ALA A 44 24.32 4.71 32.18
CA ALA A 44 24.72 5.59 33.27
C ALA A 44 23.81 5.28 34.48
N PRO A 45 24.32 5.26 35.72
CA PRO A 45 23.74 4.48 36.82
C PRO A 45 22.70 5.27 37.65
N GLU A 46 21.78 4.49 38.25
CA GLU A 46 21.11 4.73 39.53
C GLU A 46 20.12 5.93 39.65
N ARG A 47 18.81 5.64 39.75
CA ARG A 47 18.01 5.61 41.01
C ARG A 47 16.49 5.64 40.77
N THR A 48 15.78 5.02 41.72
CA THR A 48 14.37 5.22 42.15
C THR A 48 13.21 4.65 41.31
N SER A 49 12.60 3.58 41.84
CA SER A 49 11.17 3.24 41.75
C SER A 49 10.29 4.35 42.38
N PRO A 50 8.99 4.51 42.06
CA PRO A 50 7.97 3.47 42.29
C PRO A 50 6.75 3.41 41.32
N SER A 51 5.98 2.33 41.55
CA SER A 51 4.51 2.18 41.49
C SER A 51 3.73 1.98 40.16
N THR A 52 3.12 0.78 40.12
CA THR A 52 1.69 0.46 39.84
C THR A 52 1.08 0.72 38.46
N SER A 53 0.68 -0.39 37.81
CA SER A 53 -0.73 -0.80 37.61
C SER A 53 -0.94 -1.46 36.23
N SER A 54 -1.52 -2.65 36.22
CA SER A 54 -2.34 -3.16 35.11
C SER A 54 -3.29 -4.24 35.62
N PRO A 55 -4.56 -4.27 35.17
CA PRO A 55 -5.60 -5.13 35.73
C PRO A 55 -5.76 -6.44 34.94
N GLN A 56 -6.13 -7.50 35.66
CA GLN A 56 -6.60 -8.75 35.06
C GLN A 56 -8.04 -8.63 34.57
N LYS A 57 -8.29 -9.20 33.40
CA LYS A 57 -9.60 -9.42 32.78
C LYS A 57 -9.66 -10.90 32.41
N ASP A 58 -10.62 -11.63 32.97
CA ASP A 58 -11.23 -12.81 32.35
C ASP A 58 -12.49 -13.18 33.16
N THR A 59 -13.68 -12.88 32.62
CA THR A 59 -14.52 -13.71 31.72
C THR A 59 -15.42 -14.69 32.48
N GLY A 60 -16.74 -14.50 32.33
CA GLY A 60 -17.78 -15.34 32.92
C GLY A 60 -19.15 -14.72 32.66
N ALA A 61 -19.68 -14.94 31.46
CA ALA A 61 -20.93 -14.39 30.95
C ALA A 61 -22.17 -14.88 31.71
N SER A 62 -23.20 -14.02 31.82
CA SER A 62 -24.44 -14.16 31.02
C SER A 62 -25.57 -13.20 31.42
N ARG A 63 -26.04 -12.44 30.42
CA ARG A 63 -27.44 -12.16 30.06
C ARG A 63 -28.40 -11.56 31.11
N SER A 64 -28.71 -10.27 30.92
CA SER A 64 -30.02 -9.67 31.24
C SER A 64 -30.99 -9.89 30.07
N PRO A 65 -32.33 -9.91 30.25
CA PRO A 65 -33.05 -8.63 30.34
C PRO A 65 -34.31 -8.59 31.24
N SER A 66 -34.57 -7.38 31.73
CA SER A 66 -35.85 -6.72 32.07
C SER A 66 -37.10 -7.51 32.51
N SER A 67 -37.58 -7.08 33.69
CA SER A 67 -38.95 -6.63 34.01
C SER A 67 -40.08 -7.61 34.30
N SER A 68 -40.83 -7.23 35.35
CA SER A 68 -42.26 -7.44 35.57
C SER A 68 -42.70 -8.78 36.19
N SER A 69 -43.02 -8.73 37.49
CA SER A 69 -43.88 -9.72 38.15
C SER A 69 -44.73 -9.04 39.22
N ARG A 70 -45.94 -8.67 38.80
CA ARG A 70 -47.22 -8.75 39.51
C ARG A 70 -47.21 -9.61 40.79
N PRO A 71 -47.89 -9.19 41.87
CA PRO A 71 -48.48 -10.11 42.82
C PRO A 71 -50.00 -10.16 42.66
N GLN A 72 -50.54 -11.37 42.43
CA GLN A 72 -51.95 -11.70 42.64
C GLN A 72 -52.03 -12.72 43.78
N GLN A 73 -53.00 -12.50 44.69
CA GLN A 73 -53.87 -13.46 45.42
C GLN A 73 -53.23 -14.76 45.95
N SER A 74 -53.48 -15.26 47.15
CA SER A 74 -54.62 -15.15 48.07
C SER A 74 -54.36 -16.15 49.20
N THR A 75 -54.62 -15.80 50.46
CA THR A 75 -55.05 -16.78 51.47
C THR A 75 -55.93 -16.08 52.50
N GLN A 76 -57.20 -16.48 52.51
CA GLN A 76 -58.17 -16.21 53.55
C GLN A 76 -57.65 -16.72 54.89
N HIS A 77 -57.67 -15.90 55.94
CA HIS A 77 -57.91 -16.37 57.30
C HIS A 77 -58.91 -15.42 57.95
N GLN A 78 -60.09 -15.99 58.19
CA GLN A 78 -61.25 -15.43 58.83
C GLN A 78 -61.01 -15.49 60.34
N ALA A 79 -60.98 -14.33 61.01
CA ALA A 79 -61.13 -14.24 62.45
C ALA A 79 -62.11 -13.10 62.74
N GLN A 80 -63.26 -13.48 63.29
CA GLN A 80 -64.28 -12.57 63.80
C GLN A 80 -63.72 -11.69 64.93
N PRO A 81 -64.23 -10.47 65.08
CA PRO A 81 -64.45 -9.94 66.41
C PRO A 81 -65.94 -9.82 66.69
N SER A 82 -66.31 -10.41 67.81
CA SER A 82 -67.63 -10.42 68.42
C SER A 82 -68.14 -9.02 68.68
N THR A 83 -69.41 -8.82 68.33
CA THR A 83 -70.26 -7.68 68.65
C THR A 83 -70.53 -7.56 70.14
N GLN A 84 -70.39 -6.36 70.67
CA GLN A 84 -71.22 -5.64 71.68
C GLN A 84 -70.34 -4.47 72.14
N SER A 85 -70.75 -3.22 72.25
CA SER A 85 -72.03 -2.58 72.55
C SER A 85 -71.95 -1.16 71.99
N GLY A 86 -72.94 -0.66 71.26
CA GLY A 86 -74.00 0.11 71.91
C GLY A 86 -73.57 1.56 72.17
N SER A 87 -73.74 2.44 71.17
CA SER A 87 -74.28 3.78 71.41
C SER A 87 -74.68 4.44 70.09
N SER A 88 -75.90 4.93 70.08
CA SER A 88 -76.65 5.58 69.02
C SER A 88 -76.22 7.04 68.75
N LYS A 89 -76.06 7.41 67.46
CA LYS A 89 -76.41 8.67 66.72
C LYS A 89 -75.30 9.10 65.72
N PRO A 90 -75.59 9.87 64.63
CA PRO A 90 -76.63 9.75 63.61
C PRO A 90 -76.04 9.67 62.16
N ALA A 91 -76.86 9.43 61.13
CA ALA A 91 -76.47 9.33 59.70
C ALA A 91 -75.89 10.63 59.05
N SER A 92 -75.54 11.63 59.87
CA SER A 92 -74.94 12.91 59.47
C SER A 92 -73.41 12.80 59.37
N ASP A 93 -72.77 12.07 60.29
CA ASP A 93 -71.31 12.05 60.44
C ASP A 93 -70.59 11.29 59.31
N ALA A 94 -71.19 10.20 58.80
CA ALA A 94 -70.62 9.41 57.70
C ALA A 94 -70.55 10.18 56.36
N LYS A 95 -71.52 11.08 56.10
CA LYS A 95 -71.49 11.96 54.91
C LYS A 95 -70.42 13.03 55.01
N GLU A 96 -70.12 13.47 56.23
CA GLU A 96 -69.10 14.48 56.50
C GLU A 96 -67.69 13.88 56.37
N GLU A 97 -67.51 12.65 56.84
CA GLU A 97 -66.28 11.87 56.68
C GLU A 97 -65.97 11.58 55.20
N GLN A 98 -66.99 11.21 54.41
CA GLN A 98 -66.85 11.00 52.97
C GLN A 98 -66.47 12.28 52.21
N ARG A 99 -67.07 13.42 52.60
CA ARG A 99 -66.71 14.74 52.05
C ARG A 99 -65.27 15.14 52.44
N SER A 100 -64.81 14.75 53.62
CA SER A 100 -63.43 14.98 54.05
C SER A 100 -62.44 14.17 53.19
N TYR A 101 -62.74 12.89 52.93
CA TYR A 101 -61.94 12.04 52.05
C TYR A 101 -61.88 12.53 50.60
N GLU A 102 -63.01 12.98 50.04
CA GLU A 102 -63.04 13.58 48.69
C GLU A 102 -62.18 14.85 48.61
N ARG A 103 -62.23 15.71 49.64
CA ARG A 103 -61.36 16.89 49.73
C ARG A 103 -59.89 16.51 49.79
N GLN A 104 -59.53 15.50 50.59
CA GLN A 104 -58.15 14.99 50.66
C GLN A 104 -57.70 14.40 49.32
N GLN A 105 -58.55 13.65 48.62
CA GLN A 105 -58.24 13.17 47.27
C GLN A 105 -58.09 14.31 46.25
N ALA A 106 -58.91 15.35 46.34
CA ALA A 106 -58.82 16.50 45.46
C ALA A 106 -57.49 17.24 45.66
N VAL A 107 -57.09 17.48 46.91
CA VAL A 107 -55.79 18.08 47.25
C VAL A 107 -54.63 17.22 46.75
N LEU A 108 -54.67 15.90 46.97
CA LEU A 108 -53.63 14.99 46.48
C LEU A 108 -53.53 15.00 44.94
N LYS A 109 -54.67 14.99 44.23
CA LYS A 109 -54.69 15.08 42.76
C LYS A 109 -54.13 16.41 42.25
N GLU A 110 -54.46 17.51 42.92
CA GLU A 110 -53.96 18.84 42.57
C GLU A 110 -52.44 18.95 42.78
N GLU A 111 -51.92 18.46 43.90
CA GLU A 111 -50.47 18.46 44.18
C GLU A 111 -49.72 17.58 43.17
N LEU A 112 -50.26 16.40 42.83
CA LEU A 112 -49.68 15.54 41.79
C LEU A 112 -49.67 16.24 40.42
N ALA A 113 -50.73 16.97 40.08
CA ALA A 113 -50.81 17.74 38.84
C ALA A 113 -49.79 18.89 38.79
N LYS A 114 -49.61 19.62 39.91
CA LYS A 114 -48.58 20.67 40.04
C LYS A 114 -47.17 20.10 39.86
N VAL A 115 -46.88 18.96 40.49
CA VAL A 115 -45.58 18.27 40.33
C VAL A 115 -45.38 17.84 38.88
N ALA A 116 -46.38 17.19 38.27
CA ALA A 116 -46.31 16.76 36.88
C ALA A 116 -46.12 17.92 35.89
N GLN A 117 -46.68 19.09 36.18
CA GLN A 117 -46.46 20.29 35.37
C GLN A 117 -45.02 20.80 35.51
N ARG A 118 -44.50 20.90 36.74
CA ARG A 118 -43.11 21.30 37.00
C ARG A 118 -42.11 20.36 36.34
N GLU A 119 -42.33 19.05 36.41
CA GLU A 119 -41.47 18.06 35.73
C GLU A 119 -41.50 18.23 34.21
N ARG A 120 -42.66 18.49 33.60
CA ARG A 120 -42.75 18.74 32.14
C ARG A 120 -42.04 20.01 31.72
N GLU A 121 -42.15 21.08 32.51
CA GLU A 121 -41.46 22.35 32.26
C GLU A 121 -39.95 22.17 32.40
N ALA A 122 -39.49 21.52 33.48
CA ALA A 122 -38.08 21.18 33.68
C ALA A 122 -37.52 20.31 32.54
N ALA A 123 -38.27 19.29 32.11
CA ALA A 123 -37.86 18.42 30.99
C ALA A 123 -37.78 19.20 29.66
N ARG A 124 -38.66 20.17 29.42
CA ARG A 124 -38.59 21.04 28.23
C ARG A 124 -37.38 21.97 28.28
N GLU A 125 -37.09 22.56 29.43
CA GLU A 125 -35.89 23.38 29.62
C GLU A 125 -34.60 22.56 29.47
N GLU A 126 -34.57 21.34 30.00
CA GLU A 126 -33.42 20.44 29.84
C GLU A 126 -33.26 20.03 28.36
N MET A 127 -34.35 19.68 27.68
CA MET A 127 -34.32 19.35 26.25
C MET A 127 -33.79 20.53 25.42
N THR A 128 -34.25 21.76 25.66
CA THR A 128 -33.75 22.94 24.92
C THR A 128 -32.27 23.22 25.20
N LYS A 129 -31.80 23.00 26.44
CA LYS A 129 -30.36 23.05 26.79
C LYS A 129 -29.56 21.95 26.08
N ALA A 130 -30.09 20.73 26.01
CA ALA A 130 -29.42 19.63 25.30
C ALA A 130 -29.32 19.90 23.80
N VAL A 131 -30.41 20.34 23.16
CA VAL A 131 -30.46 20.66 21.72
C VAL A 131 -29.52 21.83 21.37
N THR A 132 -29.45 22.86 22.22
CA THR A 132 -28.52 23.99 21.98
C THR A 132 -27.06 23.57 22.08
N ARG A 133 -26.71 22.71 23.06
CA ARG A 133 -25.37 22.13 23.19
C ARG A 133 -25.01 21.25 21.99
N GLU A 134 -25.92 20.38 21.57
CA GLU A 134 -25.73 19.52 20.39
C GLU A 134 -25.52 20.35 19.11
N ARG A 135 -26.30 21.43 18.93
CA ARG A 135 -26.15 22.33 17.78
C ARG A 135 -24.81 23.06 17.78
N GLN A 136 -24.31 23.46 18.95
CA GLN A 136 -22.97 24.05 19.07
C GLN A 136 -21.88 23.03 18.74
N HIS A 137 -21.99 21.81 19.28
CA HIS A 137 -21.05 20.72 18.98
C HIS A 137 -20.99 20.42 17.48
N LYS A 138 -22.14 20.25 16.83
CA LYS A 138 -22.23 20.02 15.37
C LYS A 138 -21.58 21.14 14.55
N ARG A 139 -21.73 22.40 14.97
CA ARG A 139 -21.07 23.53 14.30
C ARG A 139 -19.56 23.46 14.45
N GLN A 140 -19.07 23.16 15.64
CA GLN A 140 -17.64 23.02 15.90
C GLN A 140 -17.04 21.85 15.11
N GLU A 141 -17.71 20.69 15.07
CA GLU A 141 -17.30 19.55 14.26
C GLU A 141 -17.29 19.88 12.77
N ALA A 142 -18.30 20.61 12.27
CA ALA A 142 -18.34 21.02 10.87
C ALA A 142 -17.19 21.97 10.50
N GLU A 143 -16.83 22.91 11.38
CA GLU A 143 -15.68 23.81 11.17
C GLU A 143 -14.35 23.03 11.22
N ASN A 144 -14.19 22.11 12.18
CA ASN A 144 -13.02 21.25 12.27
C ASN A 144 -12.88 20.35 11.01
N ALA A 145 -13.99 19.78 10.54
CA ALA A 145 -14.03 18.96 9.33
C ALA A 145 -13.64 19.79 8.08
N LYS A 146 -14.13 21.03 7.96
CA LYS A 146 -13.73 21.94 6.87
C LYS A 146 -12.23 22.24 6.92
N GLN A 147 -11.67 22.52 8.09
CA GLN A 147 -10.23 22.80 8.25
C GLN A 147 -9.40 21.58 7.84
N LEU A 148 -9.78 20.39 8.27
CA LEU A 148 -9.08 19.15 7.90
C LEU A 148 -9.18 18.88 6.40
N ALA A 149 -10.36 19.09 5.79
CA ALA A 149 -10.54 18.94 4.36
C ALA A 149 -9.64 19.88 3.55
N GLN A 150 -9.49 21.14 3.99
CA GLN A 150 -8.56 22.08 3.36
C GLN A 150 -7.09 21.65 3.50
N GLN A 151 -6.70 21.10 4.66
CA GLN A 151 -5.35 20.57 4.86
C GLN A 151 -5.08 19.37 3.95
N LEU A 152 -6.03 18.44 3.84
CA LEU A 152 -5.94 17.30 2.94
C LEU A 152 -5.81 17.74 1.49
N GLN A 153 -6.66 18.66 1.03
CA GLN A 153 -6.58 19.20 -0.33
C GLN A 153 -5.20 19.83 -0.63
N LYS A 154 -4.61 20.55 0.35
CA LYS A 154 -3.25 21.09 0.21
C LYS A 154 -2.20 19.98 0.11
N LYS A 155 -2.31 18.93 0.92
CA LYS A 155 -1.39 17.78 0.86
C LYS A 155 -1.52 17.01 -0.46
N ASP A 156 -2.74 16.79 -0.94
CA ASP A 156 -2.99 16.15 -2.23
C ASP A 156 -2.42 16.97 -3.38
N ALA A 157 -2.58 18.30 -3.35
CA ALA A 157 -1.99 19.19 -4.35
C ALA A 157 -0.45 19.13 -4.33
N GLN A 158 0.17 19.07 -3.14
CA GLN A 158 1.61 18.92 -2.99
C GLN A 158 2.10 17.57 -3.52
N LEU A 159 1.42 16.47 -3.19
CA LEU A 159 1.75 15.14 -3.70
C LEU A 159 1.62 15.08 -5.22
N LYS A 160 0.55 15.65 -5.78
CA LYS A 160 0.34 15.71 -7.22
C LYS A 160 1.41 16.53 -7.94
N ALA A 161 1.84 17.65 -7.35
CA ALA A 161 2.93 18.44 -7.90
C ALA A 161 4.26 17.68 -7.89
N LEU A 162 4.53 16.94 -6.81
CA LEU A 162 5.73 16.13 -6.67
C LEU A 162 5.75 14.95 -7.65
N ASP A 163 4.61 14.26 -7.81
CA ASP A 163 4.43 13.18 -8.80
C ASP A 163 4.66 13.71 -10.23
N ALA A 164 4.06 14.85 -10.58
CA ALA A 164 4.27 15.48 -11.87
C ALA A 164 5.75 15.84 -12.11
N PHE A 165 6.43 16.37 -11.09
CA PHE A 165 7.86 16.69 -11.16
C PHE A 165 8.70 15.44 -11.46
N TYR A 166 8.50 14.35 -10.72
CA TYR A 166 9.28 13.13 -10.93
C TYR A 166 8.96 12.44 -12.25
N LYS A 167 7.69 12.47 -12.70
CA LYS A 167 7.30 11.97 -14.02
C LYS A 167 8.01 12.74 -15.14
N GLU A 168 8.07 14.06 -15.03
CA GLU A 168 8.79 14.91 -15.99
C GLU A 168 10.29 14.59 -15.99
N GLN A 169 10.91 14.41 -14.82
CA GLN A 169 12.32 14.03 -14.73
C GLN A 169 12.61 12.67 -15.36
N LEU A 170 11.73 11.69 -15.16
CA LEU A 170 11.86 10.37 -15.78
C LEU A 170 11.70 10.45 -17.30
N ALA A 171 10.69 11.17 -17.78
CA ALA A 171 10.47 11.37 -19.21
C ALA A 171 11.67 12.06 -19.89
N GLN A 172 12.27 13.07 -19.22
CA GLN A 172 13.49 13.72 -19.73
C GLN A 172 14.69 12.76 -19.77
N LEU A 173 14.84 11.89 -18.76
CA LEU A 173 15.91 10.89 -18.75
C LEU A 173 15.71 9.85 -19.86
N GLU A 174 14.48 9.38 -20.05
CA GLU A 174 14.10 8.44 -21.11
C GLU A 174 14.36 9.05 -22.49
N ASN A 175 13.90 10.26 -22.74
CA ASN A 175 14.14 10.98 -24.00
C ASN A 175 15.64 11.16 -24.28
N ARG A 176 16.43 11.65 -23.32
CA ARG A 176 17.89 11.79 -23.49
C ARG A 176 18.60 10.45 -23.70
N THR A 177 18.01 9.36 -23.23
CA THR A 177 18.56 8.01 -23.43
C THR A 177 18.22 7.49 -24.82
N LEU A 178 16.99 7.71 -25.28
CA LEU A 178 16.56 7.41 -26.63
C LEU A 178 17.35 8.20 -27.68
N GLU A 179 17.49 9.52 -27.50
CA GLU A 179 18.26 10.38 -28.42
C GLU A 179 19.71 9.91 -28.56
N ARG A 180 20.38 9.61 -27.43
CA ARG A 180 21.76 9.09 -27.47
C ARG A 180 21.85 7.73 -28.14
N TYR A 181 20.84 6.88 -27.96
CA TYR A 181 20.79 5.58 -28.63
C TYR A 181 20.61 5.74 -30.15
N GLU A 182 19.71 6.62 -30.58
CA GLU A 182 19.52 6.92 -32.01
C GLU A 182 20.79 7.50 -32.64
N GLN A 183 21.42 8.48 -31.99
CA GLN A 183 22.71 9.03 -32.45
C GLN A 183 23.78 7.95 -32.54
N SER A 184 23.94 7.11 -31.51
CA SER A 184 24.92 6.03 -31.52
C SER A 184 24.65 5.00 -32.62
N LYS A 185 23.37 4.69 -32.88
CA LYS A 185 22.95 3.81 -33.97
C LYS A 185 23.32 4.42 -35.32
N ASP A 186 23.03 5.69 -35.54
CA ASP A 186 23.32 6.38 -36.80
C ASP A 186 24.83 6.50 -37.03
N GLU A 187 25.60 6.84 -36.01
CA GLU A 187 27.06 6.87 -36.06
C GLU A 187 27.65 5.49 -36.40
N PHE A 188 27.12 4.42 -35.78
CA PHE A 188 27.54 3.05 -36.08
C PHE A 188 27.28 2.70 -37.55
N HIS A 189 26.07 2.95 -38.05
CA HIS A 189 25.74 2.66 -39.44
C HIS A 189 26.55 3.52 -40.40
N GLN A 190 26.73 4.80 -40.11
CA GLN A 190 27.55 5.67 -40.94
C GLN A 190 29.01 5.20 -40.98
N ALA A 191 29.56 4.79 -39.84
CA ALA A 191 30.91 4.23 -39.77
C ALA A 191 31.03 2.89 -40.52
N ALA A 192 30.02 2.01 -40.41
CA ALA A 192 29.95 0.78 -41.16
C ALA A 192 29.95 1.05 -42.68
N SER A 193 29.06 1.91 -43.18
CA SER A 193 29.00 2.25 -44.60
C SER A 193 30.29 2.90 -45.12
N LYS A 194 30.87 3.86 -44.36
CA LYS A 194 32.18 4.44 -44.70
C LYS A 194 33.27 3.37 -44.75
N THR A 195 33.22 2.38 -43.86
CA THR A 195 34.20 1.28 -43.86
C THR A 195 33.98 0.37 -45.06
N GLU A 196 32.74 0.02 -45.39
CA GLU A 196 32.41 -0.79 -46.57
C GLU A 196 32.85 -0.12 -47.89
N GLU A 197 32.73 1.21 -48.00
CA GLU A 197 33.23 1.96 -49.16
C GLU A 197 34.76 1.90 -49.29
N ASN A 198 35.48 1.96 -48.16
CA ASN A 198 36.94 2.00 -48.14
C ASN A 198 37.59 0.61 -48.15
N VAL A 199 36.90 -0.40 -47.63
CA VAL A 199 37.36 -1.78 -47.64
C VAL A 199 37.11 -2.34 -49.03
N ARG A 200 38.19 -2.50 -49.81
CA ARG A 200 38.12 -3.18 -51.10
C ARG A 200 37.51 -4.57 -50.91
N SER A 201 36.41 -4.84 -51.62
CA SER A 201 35.90 -6.18 -51.77
C SER A 201 37.04 -7.08 -52.22
N ARG A 202 37.34 -8.11 -51.41
CA ARG A 202 38.38 -9.06 -51.75
C ARG A 202 37.91 -9.80 -52.99
N ASN A 203 38.61 -9.63 -54.10
CA ASN A 203 38.30 -10.36 -55.31
C ASN A 203 38.41 -11.86 -54.99
N THR A 204 37.27 -12.55 -55.07
CA THR A 204 37.15 -14.00 -54.85
C THR A 204 37.15 -14.76 -56.18
N ASP A 205 37.40 -14.06 -57.29
CA ASP A 205 37.41 -14.69 -58.60
C ASP A 205 38.57 -15.68 -58.66
N PRO A 206 38.33 -16.88 -59.19
CA PRO A 206 39.39 -17.84 -59.40
C PRO A 206 40.40 -17.26 -60.39
N VAL A 207 41.69 -17.37 -60.04
CA VAL A 207 42.81 -16.80 -60.79
C VAL A 207 42.87 -17.24 -62.27
N CYS A 208 42.47 -18.49 -62.55
CA CYS A 208 42.52 -19.10 -63.88
C CYS A 208 41.16 -19.74 -64.21
N PRO A 209 40.08 -18.95 -64.38
CA PRO A 209 38.70 -19.46 -64.43
C PRO A 209 38.49 -20.40 -65.61
N GLY A 210 39.03 -20.07 -66.79
CA GLY A 210 38.91 -20.88 -68.00
C GLY A 210 39.61 -22.24 -67.88
N LEU A 211 40.88 -22.25 -67.45
CA LEU A 211 41.64 -23.48 -67.24
C LEU A 211 41.04 -24.32 -66.09
N GLN A 212 40.51 -23.68 -65.05
CA GLN A 212 39.79 -24.37 -63.97
C GLN A 212 38.53 -25.06 -64.50
N ALA A 213 37.76 -24.42 -65.36
CA ALA A 213 36.59 -25.04 -65.97
C ALA A 213 36.98 -26.23 -66.87
N GLN A 214 38.04 -26.08 -67.68
CA GLN A 214 38.51 -27.11 -68.61
C GLN A 214 39.08 -28.33 -67.89
N ILE A 215 39.90 -28.15 -66.85
CA ILE A 215 40.45 -29.27 -66.08
C ILE A 215 39.36 -30.01 -65.30
N LEU A 216 38.38 -29.28 -64.75
CA LEU A 216 37.22 -29.89 -64.09
C LEU A 216 36.34 -30.64 -65.08
N SER A 217 36.17 -30.16 -66.31
CA SER A 217 35.47 -30.91 -67.37
C SER A 217 36.22 -32.18 -67.73
N CYS A 218 37.53 -32.07 -67.96
CA CYS A 218 38.37 -33.20 -68.35
C CYS A 218 38.32 -34.34 -67.32
N TYR A 219 38.43 -34.02 -66.02
CA TYR A 219 38.32 -35.05 -64.96
C TYR A 219 36.92 -35.64 -64.82
N ARG A 220 35.87 -34.87 -65.13
CA ARG A 220 34.49 -35.39 -65.14
C ARG A 220 34.27 -36.40 -66.27
N GLU A 221 34.87 -36.14 -67.43
CA GLU A 221 34.79 -36.97 -68.64
C GLU A 221 35.74 -38.17 -68.60
N ASN A 222 36.88 -38.07 -67.88
CA ASN A 222 37.93 -39.10 -67.84
C ASN A 222 38.16 -39.62 -66.39
N ARG A 223 37.12 -40.17 -65.76
CA ARG A 223 37.16 -40.58 -64.33
C ARG A 223 38.20 -41.66 -64.03
N ASP A 224 38.31 -42.66 -64.90
CA ASP A 224 39.22 -43.81 -64.70
C ASP A 224 40.58 -43.63 -65.40
N GLN A 225 40.75 -42.53 -66.14
CA GLN A 225 41.95 -42.23 -66.95
C GLN A 225 42.43 -40.80 -66.74
N THR A 226 42.48 -40.35 -65.48
CA THR A 226 42.79 -38.95 -65.11
C THR A 226 44.13 -38.42 -65.63
N LEU A 227 45.08 -39.32 -65.94
CA LEU A 227 46.38 -38.96 -66.50
C LEU A 227 46.32 -38.36 -67.92
N THR A 228 45.24 -38.58 -68.67
CA THR A 228 45.02 -37.91 -69.97
C THR A 228 44.85 -36.40 -69.82
N CYS A 229 44.32 -35.94 -68.67
CA CYS A 229 44.18 -34.53 -68.32
C CYS A 229 45.47 -33.90 -67.78
N SER A 230 46.59 -34.64 -67.73
CA SER A 230 47.84 -34.16 -67.13
C SER A 230 48.45 -32.94 -67.84
N GLY A 231 48.22 -32.77 -69.15
CA GLY A 231 48.59 -31.56 -69.91
C GLY A 231 47.85 -30.33 -69.39
N LEU A 232 46.52 -30.39 -69.33
CA LEU A 232 45.67 -29.34 -68.76
C LEU A 232 45.99 -29.04 -67.30
N ALA A 233 46.33 -30.06 -66.51
CA ALA A 233 46.73 -29.89 -65.11
C ALA A 233 48.04 -29.10 -64.98
N LYS A 234 49.02 -29.36 -65.85
CA LYS A 234 50.28 -28.60 -65.88
C LYS A 234 50.05 -27.15 -66.27
N GLU A 235 49.22 -26.90 -67.28
CA GLU A 235 48.88 -25.54 -67.73
C GLU A 235 48.14 -24.74 -66.64
N TYR A 236 47.15 -25.36 -65.98
CA TYR A 236 46.45 -24.75 -64.86
C TYR A 236 47.40 -24.39 -63.71
N MET A 237 48.32 -25.29 -63.36
CA MET A 237 49.33 -25.05 -62.33
C MET A 237 50.32 -23.95 -62.72
N GLN A 238 50.74 -23.89 -63.98
CA GLN A 238 51.59 -22.82 -64.50
C GLN A 238 50.89 -21.46 -64.40
N CYS A 239 49.60 -21.40 -64.77
CA CYS A 239 48.79 -20.19 -64.65
C CYS A 239 48.68 -19.73 -63.18
N ILE A 240 48.38 -20.62 -62.24
CA ILE A 240 48.34 -20.29 -60.80
C ILE A 240 49.69 -19.76 -60.32
N ASN A 241 50.79 -20.43 -60.69
CA ASN A 241 52.13 -20.05 -60.23
C ASN A 241 52.58 -18.71 -60.81
N ALA A 242 52.25 -18.41 -62.07
CA ALA A 242 52.51 -17.12 -62.69
C ALA A 242 51.75 -16.00 -61.96
N ALA A 243 50.46 -16.21 -61.67
CA ALA A 243 49.66 -15.26 -60.92
C ALA A 243 50.14 -15.07 -59.47
N LYS A 244 50.55 -16.15 -58.78
CA LYS A 244 51.17 -16.06 -57.44
C LYS A 244 52.41 -15.17 -57.45
N LYS A 245 53.28 -15.33 -58.47
CA LYS A 245 54.46 -14.48 -58.64
C LYS A 245 54.09 -13.01 -58.85
N ASN A 246 53.05 -12.74 -59.65
CA ASN A 246 52.59 -11.37 -59.89
C ASN A 246 51.89 -10.72 -58.67
N LEU A 247 51.20 -11.51 -57.84
CA LEU A 247 50.55 -11.01 -56.62
C LEU A 247 51.57 -10.67 -55.51
N LEU A 248 52.66 -11.43 -55.40
CA LEU A 248 53.72 -11.19 -54.41
C LEU A 248 54.57 -9.93 -54.69
N VAL A 249 54.54 -9.39 -55.91
CA VAL A 249 55.36 -8.23 -56.32
C VAL A 249 54.62 -6.89 -56.14
N ASN A 250 53.30 -6.89 -55.97
CA ASN A 250 52.48 -5.66 -55.92
C ASN A 250 52.11 -5.18 -54.49
N HIS A 251 52.85 -5.59 -53.46
CA HIS A 251 52.74 -5.07 -52.09
C HIS A 251 53.94 -4.19 -51.71
N GLY A 252 54.28 -3.22 -52.58
CA GLY A 252 55.29 -2.18 -52.34
C GLY A 252 54.65 -0.81 -52.27
#